data_AF-A0A059WN01-F1
#
_entry.id   AF-A0A059WN01-F1
#
_cell.length_a   1.000
_cell.length_b   1.000
_cell.length_c   1.000
_cell.angle_alpha   90.00
_cell.angle_beta   90.00
_cell.angle_gamma   90.00
#
_symmetry.space_group_name_H-M   'P 1'
#
loop_
_entity.id
_entity.type
_entity.pdbx_description
1 polymer ?
#
loop_
_entity_poly.entity_id
_entity_poly.type
_entity_poly.pdbx_seq_one_letter_code
_entity_poly.pdbx_strand_id
1 'polypeptide(L)'
;MIISFVAAMTKNRVIGVNNALPWNKLKTDMRRFQKITTGHPVIYGSSTFLASPQNGRALPNRTNIVLTRDTDKAYEGCIMAHSLAEAIRTAEKHEGNDEIFIIGGSHIFEQALPLANRIYLTEVDTELQGDAYFPELDQIRWKAEDEGAFDADEDNQYAGKFVRYTRTGEYPIVEPYNARTEEFKKYLNEIIDEGKCPFCPGGATHRNQEMIYQNDHWWVINTLQPLANTLHHFMIVPFRHIVTMDELTAAEWEGFSKMLTWANGQFKANGLAYYWRQGEPMVTGASVSHLHVQAIAPAGLVQVNFGPYPKEK
;
A
#
# COMPACT_ATOMS: atom_id res chain seq x y z
N MET A 1 2.27 -5.66 -15.35
CA MET A 1 1.41 -4.47 -15.26
C MET A 1 1.97 -3.55 -14.18
N ILE A 2 2.19 -2.30 -14.51
CA ILE A 2 2.60 -1.21 -13.61
C ILE A 2 1.36 -0.43 -13.20
N ILE A 3 1.20 -0.11 -11.92
CA ILE A 3 0.16 0.79 -11.43
C ILE A 3 0.80 2.16 -11.21
N SER A 4 0.36 3.14 -12.00
CA SER A 4 0.92 4.49 -11.99
C SER A 4 -0.12 5.50 -11.53
N PHE A 5 0.32 6.53 -10.81
CA PHE A 5 -0.51 7.70 -10.54
C PHE A 5 -0.12 8.81 -11.50
N VAL A 6 -1.11 9.58 -11.98
CA VAL A 6 -0.85 10.86 -12.64
C VAL A 6 -1.66 11.93 -11.92
N ALA A 7 -0.96 12.91 -11.35
CA ALA A 7 -1.58 13.95 -10.54
C ALA A 7 -0.82 15.27 -10.67
N ALA A 8 -1.51 16.35 -10.36
CA ALA A 8 -0.93 17.66 -10.14
C ALA A 8 -1.36 18.14 -8.75
N MET A 9 -0.43 18.72 -7.99
CA MET A 9 -0.71 19.23 -6.64
C MET A 9 0.02 20.55 -6.39
N THR A 10 -0.54 21.38 -5.51
CA THR A 10 0.16 22.56 -4.97
C THR A 10 1.27 22.16 -3.99
N LYS A 11 2.10 23.12 -3.55
CA LYS A 11 3.13 22.90 -2.51
C LYS A 11 2.56 22.30 -1.21
N ASN A 12 1.34 22.70 -0.85
CA ASN A 12 0.61 22.18 0.30
C ASN A 12 -0.30 20.97 -0.05
N ARG A 13 0.07 20.21 -1.09
CA ARG A 13 -0.59 18.97 -1.56
C ARG A 13 -2.04 19.11 -2.03
N VAL A 14 -2.58 20.32 -2.22
CA VAL A 14 -3.97 20.48 -2.67
C VAL A 14 -4.11 20.03 -4.12
N ILE A 15 -5.10 19.18 -4.38
CA ILE A 15 -5.44 18.64 -5.70
C ILE A 15 -6.86 19.02 -6.15
N GLY A 16 -7.68 19.57 -5.25
CA GLY A 16 -9.06 19.93 -5.57
C GLY A 16 -9.68 20.87 -4.55
N VAL A 17 -10.66 21.63 -5.03
CA VAL A 17 -11.52 22.53 -4.24
C VAL A 17 -12.94 22.43 -4.77
N ASN A 18 -13.93 22.13 -3.93
CA ASN A 18 -15.35 22.08 -4.31
C ASN A 18 -15.65 21.22 -5.56
N ASN A 19 -15.01 20.06 -5.69
CA ASN A 19 -15.07 19.19 -6.88
C ASN A 19 -14.63 19.89 -8.18
N ALA A 20 -13.60 20.73 -8.12
CA ALA A 20 -12.94 21.30 -9.28
C ALA A 20 -11.42 21.31 -9.09
N LEU A 21 -10.68 21.51 -10.18
CA LEU A 21 -9.25 21.78 -10.09
C LEU A 21 -9.01 23.12 -9.38
N PRO A 22 -7.95 23.25 -8.55
CA PRO A 22 -7.67 24.50 -7.81
C PRO A 22 -7.26 25.68 -8.70
N TRP A 23 -6.94 25.42 -9.96
CA TRP A 23 -6.48 26.39 -10.94
C TRP A 23 -7.33 26.34 -12.20
N ASN A 24 -7.37 27.46 -12.91
CA ASN A 24 -8.18 27.60 -14.13
C ASN A 24 -7.44 27.11 -15.37
N LYS A 25 -6.11 27.23 -15.40
CA LYS A 25 -5.32 26.96 -16.61
C LYS A 25 -3.91 26.46 -16.30
N LEU A 26 -3.62 25.21 -16.68
CA LEU A 26 -2.28 24.61 -16.72
C LEU A 26 -2.16 23.73 -17.97
N LYS A 27 -2.03 24.35 -19.15
CA LYS A 27 -2.03 23.60 -20.42
C LYS A 27 -0.82 22.68 -20.55
N THR A 28 0.35 23.05 -20.03
CA THR A 28 1.55 22.21 -20.09
C THR A 28 1.34 20.90 -19.32
N ASP A 29 0.76 20.96 -18.11
CA ASP A 29 0.38 19.78 -17.33
C ASP A 29 -0.66 18.92 -18.07
N MET A 30 -1.71 19.54 -18.65
CA MET A 30 -2.72 18.80 -19.41
C MET A 30 -2.15 18.09 -20.64
N ARG A 31 -1.18 18.68 -21.34
CA ARG A 31 -0.46 18.03 -22.45
C ARG A 31 0.36 16.85 -21.95
N ARG A 32 1.04 16.99 -20.80
CA ARG A 32 1.79 15.91 -20.15
C ARG A 32 0.85 14.76 -19.75
N PHE A 33 -0.26 15.06 -19.09
CA PHE A 33 -1.28 14.08 -18.72
C PHE A 33 -1.80 13.28 -19.93
N GLN A 34 -2.11 13.96 -21.03
CA GLN A 34 -2.55 13.29 -22.26
C GLN A 34 -1.45 12.39 -22.82
N LYS A 35 -0.22 12.91 -22.95
CA LYS A 35 0.92 12.15 -23.47
C LYS A 35 1.19 10.87 -22.68
N ILE A 36 1.08 10.93 -21.35
CA ILE A 36 1.35 9.78 -20.47
C ILE A 36 0.22 8.75 -20.52
N THR A 37 -1.05 9.20 -20.52
CA THR A 37 -2.19 8.30 -20.29
C THR A 37 -2.85 7.78 -21.57
N THR A 38 -2.63 8.41 -22.72
CA THR A 38 -3.25 7.97 -23.98
C THR A 38 -2.81 6.56 -24.37
N GLY A 39 -3.77 5.72 -24.78
CA GLY A 39 -3.54 4.32 -25.12
C GLY A 39 -3.65 3.36 -23.93
N HIS A 40 -3.78 3.87 -22.71
CA HIS A 40 -3.78 3.07 -21.48
C HIS A 40 -5.12 3.13 -20.72
N PRO A 41 -5.45 2.13 -19.89
CA PRO A 41 -6.55 2.23 -18.94
C PRO A 41 -6.34 3.34 -17.91
N VAL A 42 -7.38 4.13 -17.67
CA VAL A 42 -7.42 5.17 -16.65
C VAL A 42 -8.52 4.87 -15.64
N ILE A 43 -8.20 5.00 -14.36
CA ILE A 43 -9.08 4.68 -13.24
C ILE A 43 -9.28 5.94 -12.40
N TYR A 44 -10.53 6.30 -12.15
CA TYR A 44 -10.85 7.45 -11.30
C TYR A 44 -12.24 7.39 -10.67
N GLY A 45 -12.44 8.14 -9.60
CA GLY A 45 -13.73 8.21 -8.91
C GLY A 45 -14.79 8.98 -9.70
N SER A 46 -16.06 8.64 -9.51
CA SER A 46 -17.20 9.29 -10.17
C SER A 46 -17.25 10.81 -9.94
N SER A 47 -16.86 11.30 -8.76
CA SER A 47 -16.79 12.75 -8.51
C SER A 47 -15.72 13.41 -9.38
N THR A 48 -14.54 12.80 -9.49
CA THR A 48 -13.46 13.27 -10.37
C THR A 48 -13.85 13.22 -11.84
N PHE A 49 -14.59 12.18 -12.26
CA PHE A 49 -15.11 12.09 -13.62
C PHE A 49 -15.97 13.29 -14.01
N LEU A 50 -16.94 13.61 -13.15
CA LEU A 50 -17.88 14.70 -13.35
C LEU A 50 -17.19 16.06 -13.24
N ALA A 51 -16.24 16.20 -12.32
CA ALA A 51 -15.44 17.40 -12.08
C ALA A 51 -14.37 17.68 -13.15
N SER A 52 -13.97 16.66 -13.92
CA SER A 52 -12.88 16.77 -14.88
C SER A 52 -13.19 17.82 -15.97
N PRO A 53 -12.19 18.33 -16.69
CA PRO A 53 -12.42 19.22 -17.84
C PRO A 53 -13.33 18.62 -18.93
N GLN A 54 -13.49 17.30 -18.96
CA GLN A 54 -14.42 16.64 -19.88
C GLN A 54 -15.88 16.69 -19.42
N ASN A 55 -16.13 17.07 -18.17
CA ASN A 55 -17.44 17.25 -17.56
C ASN A 55 -18.34 16.02 -17.73
N GLY A 56 -17.86 14.86 -17.24
CA GLY A 56 -18.60 13.59 -17.33
C GLY A 56 -18.59 12.93 -18.71
N ARG A 57 -17.65 13.29 -19.59
CA ARG A 57 -17.39 12.59 -20.85
C ARG A 57 -16.12 11.75 -20.75
N ALA A 58 -16.15 10.56 -21.34
CA ALA A 58 -14.99 9.68 -21.40
C ALA A 58 -13.79 10.37 -22.05
N LEU A 59 -12.60 10.15 -21.48
CA LEU A 59 -11.37 10.65 -22.06
C LEU A 59 -11.07 9.88 -23.36
N PRO A 60 -10.85 10.57 -24.51
CA PRO A 60 -10.65 9.89 -25.79
C PRO A 60 -9.38 9.04 -25.79
N ASN A 61 -9.41 7.96 -26.57
CA ASN A 61 -8.29 7.02 -26.80
C ASN A 61 -7.75 6.38 -25.51
N ARG A 62 -8.63 6.10 -24.56
CA ARG A 62 -8.34 5.47 -23.26
C ARG A 62 -9.48 4.55 -22.87
N THR A 63 -9.18 3.47 -22.16
CA THR A 63 -10.20 2.69 -21.45
C THR A 63 -10.53 3.43 -20.16
N ASN A 64 -11.72 4.02 -20.09
CA ASN A 64 -12.15 4.82 -18.94
C ASN A 64 -12.86 3.93 -17.92
N ILE A 65 -12.30 3.78 -16.72
CA ILE A 65 -12.85 2.98 -15.64
C ILE A 65 -13.25 3.92 -14.49
N VAL A 66 -14.55 3.99 -14.23
CA VAL A 66 -15.10 4.91 -13.21
C VAL A 66 -15.50 4.12 -11.98
N LEU A 67 -14.92 4.48 -10.84
CA LEU A 67 -15.32 3.94 -9.54
C LEU A 67 -16.56 4.67 -9.02
N THR A 68 -17.63 3.92 -8.79
CA THR A 68 -18.89 4.42 -8.24
C THR A 68 -19.45 3.44 -7.21
N ARG A 69 -20.02 3.96 -6.12
CA ARG A 69 -20.79 3.17 -5.15
C ARG A 69 -22.24 2.94 -5.60
N ASP A 70 -22.69 3.74 -6.55
CA ASP A 70 -24.03 3.66 -7.13
C ASP A 70 -24.00 2.64 -8.28
N THR A 71 -24.69 1.52 -8.08
CA THR A 71 -24.74 0.39 -9.02
C THR A 71 -25.67 0.62 -10.20
N ASP A 72 -26.55 1.62 -10.12
CA ASP A 72 -27.53 1.93 -11.16
C ASP A 72 -27.01 2.99 -12.13
N LYS A 73 -25.89 3.64 -11.80
CA LYS A 73 -25.23 4.62 -12.68
C LYS A 73 -24.40 3.96 -13.75
N ALA A 74 -24.60 4.42 -14.98
CA ALA A 74 -23.74 4.16 -16.12
C ALA A 74 -23.35 5.48 -16.78
N TYR A 75 -22.10 5.57 -17.22
CA TYR A 75 -21.59 6.70 -17.99
C TYR A 75 -21.19 6.22 -19.37
N GLU A 76 -21.62 6.94 -20.40
CA GLU A 76 -21.34 6.58 -21.79
C GLU A 76 -19.82 6.53 -22.04
N GLY A 77 -19.38 5.47 -22.75
CA GLY A 77 -17.96 5.26 -23.06
C GLY A 77 -17.07 4.88 -21.87
N CYS A 78 -17.65 4.57 -20.71
CA CYS A 78 -16.93 4.19 -19.49
C CYS A 78 -17.33 2.80 -18.99
N ILE A 79 -16.41 2.12 -18.30
CA ILE A 79 -16.65 0.86 -17.60
C ILE A 79 -16.80 1.14 -16.11
N MET A 80 -17.89 0.69 -15.51
CA MET A 80 -18.15 0.92 -14.09
C MET A 80 -17.44 -0.14 -13.24
N ALA A 81 -16.88 0.29 -12.11
CA ALA A 81 -16.33 -0.59 -11.09
C ALA A 81 -16.81 -0.15 -9.70
N HIS A 82 -17.01 -1.10 -8.79
CA HIS A 82 -17.55 -0.84 -7.46
C HIS A 82 -16.54 -1.06 -6.33
N SER A 83 -15.30 -1.38 -6.70
CA SER A 83 -14.15 -1.41 -5.79
C SER A 83 -12.87 -1.15 -6.56
N LEU A 84 -11.82 -0.70 -5.86
CA LEU A 84 -10.49 -0.55 -6.46
C LEU A 84 -9.98 -1.88 -7.04
N ALA A 85 -10.18 -2.99 -6.32
CA ALA A 85 -9.77 -4.31 -6.79
C ALA A 85 -10.52 -4.74 -8.07
N GLU A 86 -11.81 -4.42 -8.19
CA GLU A 86 -12.55 -4.64 -9.42
C GLU A 86 -12.05 -3.75 -10.56
N ALA A 87 -11.80 -2.47 -10.30
CA ALA A 87 -11.29 -1.55 -11.31
C ALA A 87 -9.93 -1.98 -11.88
N ILE A 88 -9.02 -2.44 -11.02
CA ILE A 88 -7.71 -2.98 -11.43
C ILE A 88 -7.89 -4.24 -12.27
N ARG A 89 -8.70 -5.21 -11.83
CA ARG A 89 -8.99 -6.44 -12.60
C ARG A 89 -9.67 -6.15 -13.94
N THR A 90 -10.49 -5.11 -14.01
CA THR A 90 -11.07 -4.65 -15.27
C THR A 90 -9.97 -4.11 -16.16
N ALA A 91 -9.11 -3.21 -15.65
CA ALA A 91 -8.00 -2.63 -16.42
C ALA A 91 -7.07 -3.69 -16.99
N GLU A 92 -6.77 -4.75 -16.22
CA GLU A 92 -5.97 -5.91 -16.66
C GLU A 92 -6.52 -6.63 -17.91
N LYS A 93 -7.81 -6.48 -18.22
CA LYS A 93 -8.46 -7.18 -19.34
C LYS A 93 -8.50 -6.36 -20.63
N HIS A 94 -8.00 -5.12 -20.62
CA HIS A 94 -8.06 -4.20 -21.76
C HIS A 94 -6.68 -3.93 -22.36
N GLU A 95 -6.67 -3.41 -23.59
CA GLU A 95 -5.42 -2.99 -24.25
C GLU A 95 -4.72 -1.86 -23.50
N GLY A 96 -3.39 -1.78 -23.62
CA GLY A 96 -2.55 -0.83 -22.89
C GLY A 96 -2.42 -1.10 -21.39
N ASN A 97 -2.73 -2.32 -20.94
CA ASN A 97 -2.65 -2.76 -19.53
C ASN A 97 -1.21 -3.05 -19.03
N ASP A 98 -0.19 -2.77 -19.84
CA ASP A 98 1.20 -2.83 -19.39
C ASP A 98 1.48 -1.78 -18.30
N GLU A 99 0.83 -0.62 -18.39
CA GLU A 99 0.78 0.43 -17.36
C GLU A 99 -0.65 1.00 -17.26
N ILE A 100 -1.22 0.98 -16.06
CA ILE A 100 -2.56 1.53 -15.78
C ILE A 100 -2.42 2.80 -14.93
N PHE A 101 -3.34 3.75 -15.11
CA PHE A 101 -3.24 5.05 -14.46
C PHE A 101 -4.38 5.34 -13.50
N ILE A 102 -4.07 5.48 -12.21
CA ILE A 102 -4.98 6.10 -11.25
C ILE A 102 -4.85 7.62 -11.40
N ILE A 103 -5.96 8.30 -11.68
CA ILE A 103 -5.96 9.76 -11.93
C ILE A 103 -6.83 10.53 -10.91
N GLY A 104 -7.12 9.88 -9.77
CA GLY A 104 -7.75 10.49 -8.60
C GLY A 104 -9.22 10.12 -8.39
N GLY A 105 -9.94 10.72 -7.46
CA GLY A 105 -9.50 11.79 -6.54
C GLY A 105 -8.78 11.31 -5.27
N SER A 106 -8.65 12.20 -4.28
CA SER A 106 -7.93 12.01 -3.00
C SER A 106 -8.11 10.61 -2.42
N HIS A 107 -9.35 10.21 -2.20
CA HIS A 107 -9.67 8.92 -1.58
C HIS A 107 -9.24 7.70 -2.42
N ILE A 108 -9.22 7.82 -3.75
CA ILE A 108 -8.75 6.75 -4.64
C ILE A 108 -7.23 6.68 -4.59
N PHE A 109 -6.54 7.82 -4.58
CA PHE A 109 -5.09 7.86 -4.40
C PHE A 109 -4.67 7.25 -3.06
N GLU A 110 -5.33 7.62 -1.96
CA GLU A 110 -5.07 7.05 -0.63
C GLU A 110 -5.20 5.52 -0.61
N GLN A 111 -6.30 4.98 -1.17
CA GLN A 111 -6.52 3.54 -1.21
C GLN A 111 -5.54 2.81 -2.13
N ALA A 112 -5.13 3.44 -3.24
CA ALA A 112 -4.27 2.81 -4.23
C ALA A 112 -2.78 3.00 -3.94
N LEU A 113 -2.39 3.91 -3.05
CA LEU A 113 -0.98 4.24 -2.78
C LEU A 113 -0.15 3.01 -2.36
N PRO A 114 -0.66 2.07 -1.53
CA PRO A 114 0.09 0.86 -1.19
C PRO A 114 0.38 -0.04 -2.40
N LEU A 115 -0.41 0.06 -3.47
CA LEU A 115 -0.32 -0.74 -4.69
C LEU A 115 0.46 -0.05 -5.81
N ALA A 116 0.72 1.26 -5.69
CA ALA A 116 1.34 2.05 -6.73
C ALA A 116 2.84 1.71 -6.90
N ASN A 117 3.28 1.64 -8.14
CA ASN A 117 4.67 1.43 -8.53
C ASN A 117 5.37 2.74 -8.92
N ARG A 118 4.62 3.67 -9.52
CA ARG A 118 5.14 4.93 -10.06
C ARG A 118 4.15 6.07 -9.85
N ILE A 119 4.64 7.29 -9.70
CA ILE A 119 3.84 8.51 -9.63
C ILE A 119 4.44 9.52 -10.58
N TYR A 120 3.66 9.99 -11.56
CA TYR A 120 3.98 11.16 -12.36
C TYR A 120 3.27 12.35 -11.72
N LEU A 121 4.05 13.13 -10.98
CA LEU A 121 3.55 14.26 -10.23
C LEU A 121 3.94 15.56 -10.92
N THR A 122 3.00 16.49 -10.98
CA THR A 122 3.27 17.89 -11.31
C THR A 122 3.15 18.69 -10.01
N GLU A 123 4.27 19.22 -9.52
CA GLU A 123 4.30 20.11 -8.36
C GLU A 123 4.13 21.55 -8.86
N VAL A 124 2.94 22.10 -8.65
CA VAL A 124 2.59 23.46 -9.05
C VAL A 124 3.14 24.43 -7.99
N ASP A 125 3.86 25.45 -8.44
CA ASP A 125 4.57 26.43 -7.60
C ASP A 125 3.62 27.47 -6.99
N THR A 126 2.69 26.99 -6.17
CA THR A 126 1.67 27.79 -5.50
C THR A 126 1.19 27.10 -4.22
N GLU A 127 0.56 27.85 -3.33
CA GLU A 127 -0.16 27.35 -2.17
C GLU A 127 -1.60 27.87 -2.24
N LEU A 128 -2.57 26.95 -2.18
CA LEU A 128 -3.99 27.25 -2.28
C LEU A 128 -4.74 26.57 -1.14
N GLN A 129 -5.93 27.07 -0.79
CA GLN A 129 -6.82 26.40 0.14
C GLN A 129 -7.71 25.41 -0.62
N GLY A 130 -7.87 24.20 -0.08
CA GLY A 130 -8.69 23.16 -0.70
C GLY A 130 -9.19 22.10 0.26
N ASP A 131 -10.00 21.19 -0.28
CA ASP A 131 -10.69 20.13 0.46
C ASP A 131 -10.22 18.72 0.06
N ALA A 132 -9.42 18.60 -1.00
CA ALA A 132 -8.82 17.36 -1.46
C ALA A 132 -7.30 17.48 -1.54
N TYR A 133 -6.59 16.48 -0.99
CA TYR A 133 -5.14 16.50 -0.86
C TYR A 133 -4.52 15.24 -1.49
N PHE A 134 -3.37 15.38 -2.13
CA PHE A 134 -2.59 14.23 -2.55
C PHE A 134 -1.98 13.56 -1.32
N PRO A 135 -1.90 12.22 -1.23
CA PRO A 135 -1.27 11.53 -0.10
C PRO A 135 0.17 11.97 0.16
N GLU A 136 0.63 11.87 1.40
CA GLU A 136 2.06 12.09 1.71
C GLU A 136 2.92 10.97 1.13
N LEU A 137 4.08 11.35 0.60
CA LEU A 137 5.08 10.41 0.08
C LEU A 137 6.31 10.46 1.00
N ASP A 138 6.65 9.32 1.60
CA ASP A 138 7.86 9.19 2.40
C ASP A 138 9.07 8.80 1.52
N GLN A 139 10.27 9.22 1.93
CA GLN A 139 11.51 8.99 1.18
C GLN A 139 12.01 7.54 1.24
N ILE A 140 11.50 6.73 2.16
CA ILE A 140 11.87 5.32 2.27
C ILE A 140 11.24 4.56 1.10
N ARG A 141 9.94 4.75 0.88
CA ARG A 141 9.18 4.08 -0.18
C ARG A 141 9.40 4.67 -1.56
N TRP A 142 9.68 5.98 -1.66
CA TRP A 142 9.64 6.69 -2.92
C TRP A 142 10.95 7.41 -3.23
N LYS A 143 11.51 7.10 -4.40
CA LYS A 143 12.65 7.84 -4.97
C LYS A 143 12.14 8.83 -6.00
N ALA A 144 12.44 10.11 -5.81
CA ALA A 144 12.11 11.18 -6.73
C ALA A 144 13.17 11.34 -7.84
N GLU A 145 12.70 11.66 -9.05
CA GLU A 145 13.50 12.02 -10.21
C GLU A 145 12.90 13.27 -10.87
N ASP A 146 13.74 14.27 -11.11
CA ASP A 146 13.35 15.51 -11.80
C ASP A 146 13.17 15.23 -13.30
N GLU A 147 11.98 15.56 -13.84
CA GLU A 147 11.64 15.41 -15.26
C GLU A 147 11.48 16.77 -15.98
N GLY A 148 11.91 17.87 -15.35
CA GLY A 148 11.92 19.22 -15.89
C GLY A 148 10.93 20.17 -15.23
N ALA A 149 10.87 21.40 -15.72
CA ALA A 149 10.01 22.46 -15.21
C ALA A 149 9.39 23.31 -16.32
N PHE A 150 8.40 24.11 -15.95
CA PHE A 150 7.76 25.10 -16.82
C PHE A 150 7.42 26.38 -16.05
N ASP A 151 7.50 27.50 -16.74
CA ASP A 151 7.21 28.82 -16.18
C ASP A 151 5.71 29.15 -16.24
N ALA A 152 5.31 30.14 -15.42
CA ALA A 152 4.02 30.78 -15.58
C ALA A 152 4.02 31.65 -16.84
N ASP A 153 2.98 31.51 -17.67
CA ASP A 153 2.84 32.23 -18.94
C ASP A 153 1.36 32.41 -19.31
N GLU A 154 1.09 32.84 -20.54
CA GLU A 154 -0.29 32.98 -21.02
C GLU A 154 -1.07 31.66 -21.00
N ASP A 155 -0.38 30.52 -21.06
CA ASP A 155 -0.93 29.17 -21.14
C ASP A 155 -0.94 28.41 -19.81
N ASN A 156 -0.26 28.92 -18.78
CA ASN A 156 -0.09 28.32 -17.47
C ASN A 156 -0.17 29.40 -16.37
N GLN A 157 -1.22 29.33 -15.54
CA GLN A 157 -1.47 30.29 -14.46
C GLN A 157 -0.35 30.34 -13.42
N TYR A 158 0.34 29.22 -13.21
CA TYR A 158 1.44 29.07 -12.26
C TYR A 158 2.59 28.32 -12.92
N ALA A 159 3.80 28.57 -12.44
CA ALA A 159 4.96 27.74 -12.76
C ALA A 159 4.83 26.38 -12.07
N GLY A 160 5.65 25.42 -12.47
CA GLY A 160 5.70 24.13 -11.81
C GLY A 160 6.83 23.26 -12.30
N LYS A 161 6.97 22.10 -11.65
CA LYS A 161 7.96 21.08 -12.03
C LYS A 161 7.32 19.70 -12.16
N PHE A 162 7.94 18.88 -12.97
CA PHE A 162 7.59 17.49 -13.19
C PHE A 162 8.52 16.61 -12.38
N VAL A 163 7.93 15.76 -11.54
CA VAL A 163 8.67 14.81 -10.73
C VAL A 163 8.11 13.43 -11.00
N ARG A 164 8.99 12.46 -11.22
CA ARG A 164 8.63 11.05 -11.24
C ARG A 164 9.08 10.40 -9.95
N TYR A 165 8.16 9.77 -9.23
CA TYR A 165 8.50 8.91 -8.10
C TYR A 165 8.45 7.46 -8.54
N THR A 166 9.47 6.70 -8.18
CA THR A 166 9.50 5.23 -8.35
C THR A 166 9.60 4.57 -7.00
N ARG A 167 8.83 3.49 -6.80
CA ARG A 167 8.89 2.71 -5.56
C ARG A 167 10.27 2.05 -5.42
N THR A 168 10.91 2.21 -4.26
CA THR A 168 12.29 1.73 -4.00
C THR A 168 12.37 0.24 -3.76
N GLY A 169 11.28 -0.38 -3.27
CA GLY A 169 11.29 -1.74 -2.72
C GLY A 169 11.74 -1.80 -1.27
N GLU A 170 12.09 -0.66 -0.67
CA GLU A 170 12.41 -0.53 0.75
C GLU A 170 11.15 -0.32 1.59
N TYR A 171 11.21 -0.72 2.86
CA TYR A 171 10.10 -0.64 3.80
C TYR A 171 10.54 0.08 5.07
N PRO A 172 9.68 0.91 5.68
CA PRO A 172 9.98 1.48 6.98
C PRO A 172 10.05 0.36 8.03
N ILE A 173 10.87 0.52 9.07
CA ILE A 173 11.03 -0.51 10.12
C ILE A 173 9.67 -0.85 10.77
N VAL A 174 8.83 0.17 10.96
CA VAL A 174 7.50 0.07 11.55
C VAL A 174 6.48 0.89 10.77
N GLU A 175 5.21 0.54 10.95
CA GLU A 175 4.07 1.24 10.36
C GLU A 175 3.09 1.67 11.46
N PRO A 176 3.26 2.87 12.03
CA PRO A 176 2.37 3.40 13.07
C PRO A 176 0.92 3.55 12.63
N TYR A 177 0.64 3.66 11.33
CA TYR A 177 -0.73 3.65 10.82
C TYR A 177 -1.49 2.38 11.21
N ASN A 178 -0.79 1.24 11.29
CA ASN A 178 -1.36 -0.05 11.67
C ASN A 178 -1.40 -0.26 13.20
N ALA A 179 -1.14 0.77 14.00
CA ALA A 179 -1.24 0.67 15.45
C ALA A 179 -2.70 0.50 15.89
N ARG A 180 -2.93 -0.39 16.84
CA ARG A 180 -4.28 -0.70 17.36
C ARG A 180 -4.70 0.19 18.53
N THR A 181 -3.73 0.81 19.21
CA THR A 181 -3.95 1.74 20.32
C THR A 181 -2.95 2.89 20.24
N GLU A 182 -3.25 4.02 20.87
CA GLU A 182 -2.36 5.19 20.89
C GLU A 182 -1.07 4.92 21.67
N GLU A 183 -1.11 4.10 22.72
CA GLU A 183 0.09 3.69 23.46
C GLU A 183 1.02 2.86 22.57
N PHE A 184 0.45 1.92 21.79
CA PHE A 184 1.24 1.14 20.87
C PHE A 184 1.78 1.99 19.72
N LYS A 185 1.01 2.96 19.23
CA LYS A 185 1.47 3.93 18.23
C LYS A 185 2.67 4.74 18.74
N LYS A 186 2.61 5.21 20.00
CA LYS A 186 3.72 5.91 20.65
C LYS A 186 4.98 5.01 20.70
N TYR A 187 4.82 3.76 21.10
CA TYR A 187 5.91 2.79 21.12
C TYR A 187 6.53 2.56 19.72
N LEU A 188 5.70 2.49 18.66
CA LEU A 188 6.22 2.38 17.29
C LEU A 188 6.99 3.65 16.88
N ASN A 189 6.53 4.84 17.27
CA ASN A 189 7.27 6.07 17.00
C ASN A 189 8.63 6.10 17.73
N GLU A 190 8.70 5.60 18.97
CA GLU A 190 9.98 5.44 19.68
C GLU A 190 10.95 4.49 18.93
N ILE A 191 10.43 3.44 18.28
CA ILE A 191 11.23 2.54 17.43
C ILE A 191 11.76 3.27 16.19
N ILE A 192 10.98 4.18 15.60
CA ILE A 192 11.45 5.00 14.47
C ILE A 192 12.66 5.84 14.91
N ASP A 193 12.57 6.48 16.06
CA ASP A 193 13.65 7.29 16.61
C ASP A 193 14.89 6.45 16.95
N GLU A 194 14.71 5.22 17.47
CA GLU A 194 15.80 4.27 17.71
C GLU A 194 16.44 3.75 16.40
N GLY A 195 15.71 3.77 15.28
CA GLY A 195 16.15 3.25 13.99
C GLY A 195 16.44 1.74 14.01
N LYS A 196 15.90 0.99 14.97
CA LYS A 196 16.22 -0.42 15.19
C LYS A 196 14.98 -1.30 15.27
N CYS A 197 14.90 -2.28 14.38
CA CYS A 197 13.79 -3.24 14.38
C CYS A 197 13.66 -3.97 15.74
N PRO A 198 12.44 -4.05 16.31
CA PRO A 198 12.25 -4.65 17.63
C PRO A 198 12.62 -6.13 17.66
N PHE A 199 12.46 -6.85 16.54
CA PHE A 199 12.70 -8.29 16.42
C PHE A 199 14.13 -8.66 16.00
N CYS A 200 15.00 -7.69 15.70
CA CYS A 200 16.40 -7.95 15.38
C CYS A 200 17.29 -7.82 16.64
N PRO A 201 18.44 -8.51 16.71
CA PRO A 201 19.33 -8.55 17.86
C PRO A 201 19.56 -7.19 18.54
N GLY A 202 19.21 -7.12 19.81
CA GLY A 202 19.30 -5.91 20.65
C GLY A 202 18.24 -4.84 20.35
N GLY A 203 17.20 -5.15 19.58
CA GLY A 203 15.96 -4.38 19.49
C GLY A 203 15.08 -4.59 20.73
N ALA A 204 14.02 -3.79 20.87
CA ALA A 204 13.20 -3.77 22.08
C ALA A 204 12.61 -5.14 22.48
N THR A 205 12.19 -5.97 21.52
CA THR A 205 11.68 -7.32 21.82
C THR A 205 12.79 -8.23 22.36
N HIS A 206 13.99 -8.18 21.77
CA HIS A 206 15.16 -8.90 22.29
C HIS A 206 15.55 -8.47 23.70
N ARG A 207 15.30 -7.21 24.05
CA ARG A 207 15.62 -6.68 25.38
C ARG A 207 14.58 -7.05 26.44
N ASN A 208 13.32 -7.21 26.03
CA ASN A 208 12.18 -7.17 26.97
C ASN A 208 11.28 -8.42 26.96
N GLN A 209 11.50 -9.39 26.08
CA GLN A 209 10.71 -10.63 26.04
C GLN A 209 11.56 -11.87 26.28
N GLU A 210 10.97 -12.83 26.99
CA GLU A 210 11.56 -14.14 27.20
C GLU A 210 11.50 -14.97 25.91
N MET A 211 12.62 -15.59 25.58
CA MET A 211 12.77 -16.49 24.46
C MET A 211 12.47 -17.92 24.87
N ILE A 212 11.51 -18.54 24.19
CA ILE A 212 11.05 -19.91 24.46
C ILE A 212 12.04 -20.93 23.88
N TYR A 213 12.55 -20.65 22.68
CA TYR A 213 13.49 -21.50 21.96
C TYR A 213 14.24 -20.71 20.89
N GLN A 214 15.44 -21.17 20.51
CA GLN A 214 16.21 -20.62 19.42
C GLN A 214 17.13 -21.65 18.78
N ASN A 215 17.54 -21.36 17.55
CA ASN A 215 18.69 -21.95 16.86
C ASN A 215 19.53 -20.82 16.28
N ASP A 216 20.45 -21.13 15.37
CA ASP A 216 21.41 -20.16 14.81
C ASP A 216 20.76 -19.04 13.97
N HIS A 217 19.50 -19.19 13.56
CA HIS A 217 18.85 -18.31 12.59
C HIS A 217 17.48 -17.78 13.05
N TRP A 218 16.82 -18.49 13.96
CA TRP A 218 15.45 -18.23 14.38
C TRP A 218 15.30 -18.34 15.88
N TRP A 219 14.29 -17.65 16.37
CA TRP A 219 13.85 -17.72 17.74
C TRP A 219 12.34 -17.70 17.83
N VAL A 220 11.85 -18.27 18.92
CA VAL A 220 10.44 -18.42 19.26
C VAL A 220 10.18 -17.63 20.52
N ILE A 221 9.21 -16.71 20.46
CA ILE A 221 8.83 -15.81 21.55
C ILE A 221 7.33 -15.88 21.76
N ASN A 222 6.87 -15.60 22.99
CA ASN A 222 5.45 -15.40 23.24
C ASN A 222 4.96 -14.13 22.54
N THR A 223 3.78 -14.16 21.93
CA THR A 223 3.18 -12.91 21.45
C THR A 223 2.63 -12.09 22.62
N LEU A 224 2.82 -10.77 22.59
CA LEU A 224 2.19 -9.86 23.56
C LEU A 224 0.68 -9.74 23.34
N GLN A 225 0.19 -10.16 22.17
CA GLN A 225 -1.21 -10.06 21.78
C GLN A 225 -1.71 -11.42 21.28
N PRO A 226 -1.90 -12.40 22.18
CA PRO A 226 -2.41 -13.71 21.80
C PRO A 226 -3.83 -13.62 21.23
N LEU A 227 -4.17 -14.53 20.30
CA LEU A 227 -5.53 -14.62 19.79
C LEU A 227 -6.41 -15.25 20.86
N ALA A 228 -7.66 -14.81 20.95
CA ALA A 228 -8.64 -15.42 21.84
C ALA A 228 -8.80 -16.92 21.52
N ASN A 229 -9.13 -17.71 22.55
CA ASN A 229 -9.40 -19.16 22.43
C ASN A 229 -8.20 -20.00 21.92
N THR A 230 -6.98 -19.57 22.23
CA THR A 230 -5.76 -20.34 21.94
C THR A 230 -5.19 -20.95 23.23
N LEU A 231 -4.77 -22.22 23.18
CA LEU A 231 -3.94 -22.82 24.24
C LEU A 231 -2.53 -22.26 24.17
N HIS A 232 -2.04 -22.08 22.95
CA HIS A 232 -0.72 -21.57 22.69
C HIS A 232 -0.72 -20.65 21.47
N HIS A 233 0.02 -19.55 21.57
CA HIS A 233 0.27 -18.64 20.47
C HIS A 233 1.67 -18.04 20.62
N PHE A 234 2.55 -18.36 19.69
CA PHE A 234 3.93 -17.85 19.68
C PHE A 234 4.30 -17.33 18.30
N MET A 235 5.29 -16.45 18.29
CA MET A 235 5.90 -15.92 17.08
C MET A 235 7.24 -16.60 16.86
N ILE A 236 7.46 -17.07 15.64
CA ILE A 236 8.74 -17.51 15.13
C ILE A 236 9.24 -16.40 14.21
N VAL A 237 10.41 -15.88 14.53
CA VAL A 237 11.00 -14.70 13.87
C VAL A 237 12.46 -15.00 13.51
N PRO A 238 12.98 -14.52 12.38
CA PRO A 238 14.40 -14.63 12.07
C PRO A 238 15.21 -13.65 12.92
N PHE A 239 16.51 -13.90 13.09
CA PHE A 239 17.41 -12.94 13.75
C PHE A 239 17.76 -11.76 12.85
N ARG A 240 17.88 -12.00 11.55
CA ARG A 240 18.18 -10.94 10.59
C ARG A 240 16.89 -10.21 10.22
N HIS A 241 17.03 -8.91 9.93
CA HIS A 241 15.93 -8.13 9.36
C HIS A 241 15.60 -8.67 7.98
N ILE A 242 14.53 -9.44 7.90
CA ILE A 242 14.02 -10.09 6.70
C ILE A 242 12.59 -9.60 6.56
N VAL A 243 12.23 -9.01 5.43
CA VAL A 243 10.86 -8.54 5.21
C VAL A 243 10.09 -9.51 4.34
N THR A 244 10.77 -10.12 3.36
CA THR A 244 10.23 -11.09 2.42
C THR A 244 10.98 -12.42 2.50
N MET A 245 10.27 -13.51 2.25
CA MET A 245 10.80 -14.88 2.32
C MET A 245 11.83 -15.16 1.22
N ASP A 246 11.81 -14.40 0.12
CA ASP A 246 12.79 -14.50 -0.95
C ASP A 246 14.19 -14.06 -0.50
N GLU A 247 14.30 -13.33 0.62
CA GLU A 247 15.57 -12.95 1.23
C GLU A 247 16.19 -14.06 2.09
N LEU A 248 15.45 -15.14 2.38
CA LEU A 248 15.96 -16.25 3.21
C LEU A 248 17.00 -17.08 2.47
N THR A 249 18.12 -17.33 3.15
CA THR A 249 19.16 -18.27 2.71
C THR A 249 18.73 -19.73 2.93
N ALA A 250 19.42 -20.66 2.27
CA ALA A 250 19.17 -22.10 2.45
C ALA A 250 19.35 -22.57 3.92
N ALA A 251 20.35 -22.01 4.63
CA ALA A 251 20.59 -22.33 6.03
C ALA A 251 19.49 -21.78 6.95
N GLU A 252 19.01 -20.57 6.69
CA GLU A 252 17.86 -20.01 7.41
C GLU A 252 16.60 -20.86 7.16
N TRP A 253 16.36 -21.34 5.94
CA TRP A 253 15.27 -22.27 5.65
C TRP A 253 15.38 -23.61 6.38
N GLU A 254 16.56 -24.21 6.43
CA GLU A 254 16.80 -25.44 7.20
C GLU A 254 16.57 -25.21 8.70
N GLY A 255 17.06 -24.09 9.23
CA GLY A 255 16.82 -23.68 10.61
C GLY A 255 15.32 -23.53 10.91
N PHE A 256 14.56 -22.94 9.99
CA PHE A 256 13.12 -22.81 10.13
C PHE A 256 12.41 -24.17 10.14
N SER A 257 12.81 -25.10 9.28
CA SER A 257 12.26 -26.47 9.27
C SER A 257 12.46 -27.17 10.61
N LYS A 258 13.66 -27.05 11.21
CA LYS A 258 13.95 -27.56 12.56
C LYS A 258 13.07 -26.91 13.64
N MET A 259 12.78 -25.61 13.52
CA MET A 259 11.85 -24.90 14.42
C MET A 259 10.45 -25.49 14.37
N LEU A 260 9.92 -25.76 13.17
CA LEU A 260 8.61 -26.40 13.02
C LEU A 260 8.58 -27.79 13.67
N THR A 261 9.61 -28.60 13.47
CA THR A 261 9.71 -29.92 14.12
C THR A 261 9.71 -29.79 15.64
N TRP A 262 10.49 -28.85 16.19
CA TRP A 262 10.52 -28.58 17.62
C TRP A 262 9.14 -28.14 18.15
N ALA A 263 8.49 -27.17 17.50
CA ALA A 263 7.19 -26.64 17.95
C ALA A 263 6.12 -27.75 17.96
N ASN A 264 6.06 -28.56 16.91
CA ASN A 264 5.14 -29.70 16.85
C ASN A 264 5.41 -30.73 17.97
N GLY A 265 6.68 -30.98 18.29
CA GLY A 265 7.08 -31.90 19.35
C GLY A 265 6.77 -31.39 20.76
N GLN A 266 6.96 -30.09 21.02
CA GLN A 266 6.73 -29.49 22.34
C GLN A 266 5.25 -29.37 22.66
N PHE A 267 4.48 -28.79 21.75
CA PHE A 267 3.12 -28.38 22.08
C PHE A 267 2.12 -29.52 21.96
N LYS A 268 2.51 -30.65 21.34
CA LYS A 268 1.73 -31.90 21.17
C LYS A 268 0.24 -31.66 20.93
N ALA A 269 -0.10 -30.52 20.34
CA ALA A 269 -1.48 -30.13 20.21
C ALA A 269 -2.07 -31.05 19.14
N ASN A 270 -3.34 -31.41 19.30
CA ASN A 270 -4.07 -32.17 18.28
C ASN A 270 -4.14 -31.42 16.92
N GLY A 271 -3.66 -30.17 16.87
CA GLY A 271 -3.26 -29.47 15.65
C GLY A 271 -2.52 -28.16 15.97
N LEU A 272 -1.56 -27.78 15.10
CA LEU A 272 -0.99 -26.44 15.02
C LEU A 272 -1.36 -25.80 13.69
N ALA A 273 -1.72 -24.52 13.72
CA ALA A 273 -1.86 -23.69 12.53
C ALA A 273 -0.69 -22.71 12.45
N TYR A 274 -0.14 -22.54 11.26
CA TYR A 274 0.91 -21.57 10.98
C TYR A 274 0.39 -20.52 10.02
N TYR A 275 0.55 -19.25 10.37
CA TYR A 275 0.22 -18.12 9.50
C TYR A 275 1.41 -17.19 9.39
N TRP A 276 1.68 -16.74 8.17
CA TRP A 276 2.86 -15.98 7.81
C TRP A 276 2.46 -14.58 7.38
N ARG A 277 3.25 -13.59 7.78
CA ARG A 277 3.17 -12.23 7.22
C ARG A 277 4.55 -11.78 6.78
N GLN A 278 4.60 -11.22 5.58
CA GLN A 278 5.80 -10.74 4.93
C GLN A 278 5.47 -9.60 3.97
N GLY A 279 6.46 -8.77 3.63
CA GLY A 279 6.31 -7.65 2.70
C GLY A 279 5.83 -6.36 3.36
N GLU A 280 5.28 -5.47 2.53
CA GLU A 280 4.85 -4.12 2.91
C GLU A 280 3.82 -4.12 4.07
N PRO A 281 4.13 -3.49 5.21
CA PRO A 281 3.20 -3.31 6.31
C PRO A 281 1.86 -2.70 5.92
N MET A 282 1.86 -1.68 5.06
CA MET A 282 0.63 -1.02 4.59
C MET A 282 -0.31 -1.97 3.82
N VAL A 283 0.22 -3.03 3.22
CA VAL A 283 -0.57 -4.05 2.51
C VAL A 283 -0.96 -5.20 3.44
N THR A 284 -0.04 -5.60 4.31
CA THR A 284 -0.20 -6.79 5.16
C THR A 284 -0.94 -6.52 6.47
N GLY A 285 -1.12 -5.24 6.82
CA GLY A 285 -1.64 -4.81 8.12
C GLY A 285 -0.67 -5.11 9.29
N ALA A 286 0.59 -5.40 9.00
CA ALA A 286 1.62 -5.54 10.03
C ALA A 286 2.04 -4.18 10.56
N SER A 287 2.47 -4.09 11.83
CA SER A 287 3.00 -2.84 12.40
C SER A 287 4.53 -2.77 12.34
N VAL A 288 5.19 -3.86 11.94
CA VAL A 288 6.65 -3.98 11.82
C VAL A 288 6.95 -4.65 10.48
N SER A 289 7.87 -4.09 9.71
CA SER A 289 8.42 -4.72 8.50
C SER A 289 9.39 -5.82 8.91
N HIS A 290 8.86 -6.96 9.34
CA HIS A 290 9.68 -8.10 9.69
C HIS A 290 8.88 -9.38 9.48
N LEU A 291 9.51 -10.36 8.84
CA LEU A 291 8.97 -11.68 8.66
C LEU A 291 8.68 -12.27 10.04
N HIS A 292 7.43 -12.68 10.25
CA HIS A 292 7.04 -13.45 11.43
C HIS A 292 6.05 -14.52 11.03
N VAL A 293 6.22 -15.67 11.66
CA VAL A 293 5.32 -16.80 11.57
C VAL A 293 4.61 -16.95 12.89
N GLN A 294 3.30 -16.79 12.88
CA GLN A 294 2.45 -17.08 14.02
C GLN A 294 2.19 -18.58 14.04
N ALA A 295 2.49 -19.24 15.15
CA ALA A 295 2.16 -20.64 15.39
C ALA A 295 1.11 -20.70 16.50
N ILE A 296 -0.04 -21.28 16.17
CA ILE A 296 -1.27 -21.21 16.97
C ILE A 296 -1.77 -22.62 17.25
N ALA A 297 -1.92 -22.95 18.54
CA ALA A 297 -2.65 -24.13 18.98
C ALA A 297 -4.01 -23.71 19.57
N PRO A 298 -5.14 -24.11 18.97
CA PRO A 298 -6.47 -23.74 19.46
C PRO A 298 -6.82 -24.49 20.75
N ALA A 299 -7.66 -23.89 21.61
CA ALA A 299 -8.10 -24.49 22.86
C ALA A 299 -9.27 -25.48 22.74
N GLY A 300 -9.84 -25.63 21.55
CA GLY A 300 -10.94 -26.54 21.28
C GLY A 300 -11.23 -26.65 19.78
N LEU A 301 -12.41 -27.16 19.42
CA LEU A 301 -12.88 -27.18 18.05
C LEU A 301 -13.05 -25.74 17.55
N VAL A 302 -12.11 -25.27 16.72
CA VAL A 302 -12.26 -24.03 15.98
C VAL A 302 -12.93 -24.38 14.66
N GLN A 303 -14.21 -24.08 14.55
CA GLN A 303 -14.90 -24.17 13.27
C GLN A 303 -14.46 -23.00 12.40
N VAL A 304 -13.57 -23.27 11.45
CA VAL A 304 -13.20 -22.31 10.41
C VAL A 304 -14.30 -22.35 9.35
N ASN A 305 -15.16 -21.35 9.35
CA ASN A 305 -16.10 -21.16 8.25
C ASN A 305 -15.34 -20.48 7.11
N PHE A 306 -14.95 -21.25 6.10
CA PHE A 306 -14.53 -20.65 4.84
C PHE A 306 -15.70 -19.83 4.29
N GLY A 307 -15.39 -18.64 3.77
CA GLY A 307 -16.38 -17.83 3.07
C GLY A 307 -17.05 -18.63 1.94
N PRO A 308 -18.20 -18.18 1.43
CA PRO A 308 -18.81 -18.83 0.28
C PRO A 308 -17.77 -18.95 -0.85
N TYR A 309 -17.74 -20.10 -1.53
CA TYR A 309 -16.96 -20.23 -2.75
C TYR A 309 -17.28 -19.02 -3.66
N PRO A 310 -16.26 -18.35 -4.24
CA PRO A 310 -16.52 -17.30 -5.20
C PRO A 310 -17.42 -17.90 -6.27
N LYS A 311 -18.62 -17.33 -6.46
CA LYS A 311 -19.46 -17.71 -7.59
C LYS A 311 -18.64 -17.44 -8.84
N GLU A 312 -18.42 -18.46 -9.66
CA GLU A 312 -17.88 -18.28 -11.01
C GLU A 312 -18.72 -17.17 -11.68
N LYS A 313 -18.06 -16.06 -12.03
CA LYS A 313 -18.64 -14.97 -12.78
C LYS A 313 -18.35 -15.19 -14.26
#